data_AF-A0A2I7N926-F1
#
_entry.id   AF-A0A2I7N926-F1
#
_cell.length_a   1.000
_cell.length_b   1.000
_cell.length_c   1.000
_cell.angle_alpha   90.00
_cell.angle_beta   90.00
_cell.angle_gamma   90.00
#
_symmetry.space_group_name_H-M   'P 1'
#
loop_
_entity.id
_entity.type
_entity.pdbx_description
1 polymer ?
#
loop_
_entity_poly.entity_id
_entity_poly.type
_entity_poly.pdbx_seq_one_letter_code
_entity_poly.pdbx_strand_id
1 'polypeptide(L)'
;MNTTLHLSTHTDAPSHFLAEGKSIDLVDLDKYIGRCQTVEVNLTKADNGLIQPHHLPEAPRILFSTSSFNYQQPFNPNFVTFGHETCKLLL
;
A
#
# COMPACT_ATOMS: atom_id res chain seq x y z
N MET A 1 -14.79 -24.29 -3.43
CA MET A 1 -14.42 -22.96 -3.96
C MET A 1 -13.01 -22.69 -3.48
N ASN A 2 -12.09 -22.33 -4.39
CA ASN A 2 -10.70 -22.05 -4.06
C ASN A 2 -10.39 -20.59 -4.40
N THR A 3 -9.54 -19.94 -3.61
CA THR A 3 -9.14 -18.54 -3.78
C THR A 3 -7.67 -18.34 -3.38
N THR A 4 -7.16 -17.12 -3.52
CA THR A 4 -5.85 -16.66 -3.04
C THR A 4 -6.02 -15.64 -1.91
N LEU A 5 -4.99 -15.48 -1.07
CA LEU A 5 -4.93 -14.49 0.02
C LEU A 5 -4.80 -13.05 -0.48
N HIS A 6 -4.35 -12.85 -1.72
CA HIS A 6 -4.07 -11.54 -2.32
C HIS A 6 -5.14 -11.09 -3.32
N LEU A 7 -6.39 -11.49 -3.09
CA LEU A 7 -7.53 -11.09 -3.93
C LEU A 7 -8.21 -9.85 -3.36
N SER A 8 -8.37 -8.80 -4.18
CA SER A 8 -9.08 -7.56 -3.81
C SER A 8 -8.49 -6.86 -2.58
N THR A 9 -9.29 -6.13 -1.79
CA THR A 9 -8.86 -5.51 -0.53
C THR A 9 -8.41 -6.57 0.47
N HIS A 10 -7.14 -6.54 0.84
CA HIS A 10 -6.51 -7.46 1.79
C HIS A 10 -5.35 -6.75 2.51
N THR A 11 -4.68 -7.47 3.42
CA THR A 11 -3.49 -7.02 4.11
C THR A 11 -2.43 -8.11 4.07
N ASP A 12 -1.18 -7.75 3.80
CA ASP A 12 -0.08 -8.69 3.79
C ASP A 12 0.51 -8.89 5.18
N ALA A 13 0.82 -10.14 5.51
CA ALA A 13 1.65 -10.48 6.67
C ALA A 13 3.14 -10.39 6.29
N PRO A 14 4.06 -10.16 7.25
CA PRO A 14 5.49 -10.21 6.98
C PRO A 14 5.95 -11.51 6.29
N SER A 15 5.31 -12.65 6.60
CA SER A 15 5.59 -13.94 5.95
C SER A 15 5.37 -13.95 4.43
N HIS A 16 4.71 -12.93 3.85
CA HIS A 16 4.51 -12.81 2.41
C HIS A 16 5.83 -12.62 1.64
N PHE A 17 6.81 -11.94 2.25
CA PHE A 17 8.08 -11.61 1.61
C PHE A 17 9.31 -11.86 2.50
N LEU A 18 9.14 -12.18 3.77
CA LEU A 18 10.20 -12.58 4.69
C LEU A 18 9.99 -14.05 5.10
N ALA A 19 11.00 -14.91 4.83
CA ALA A 19 10.91 -16.34 5.12
C ALA A 19 10.56 -16.65 6.59
N GLU A 20 11.14 -15.89 7.53
CA GLU A 20 10.89 -16.00 8.98
C GLU A 20 9.94 -14.90 9.48
N GLY A 21 9.15 -14.31 8.58
CA GLY A 21 8.17 -13.29 8.90
C GLY A 21 7.00 -13.84 9.71
N LYS A 22 6.44 -13.01 10.59
CA LYS A 22 5.20 -13.32 11.32
C LYS A 22 4.07 -13.66 10.33
N SER A 23 3.30 -14.70 10.64
CA SER A 23 2.02 -15.00 9.98
C SER A 23 0.95 -13.98 10.38
N ILE A 24 -0.15 -13.93 9.62
CA ILE A 24 -1.17 -12.86 9.78
C ILE A 24 -1.83 -12.85 11.17
N ASP A 25 -2.01 -14.02 11.79
CA ASP A 25 -2.57 -14.18 13.14
C ASP A 25 -1.66 -13.64 14.25
N LEU A 26 -0.37 -13.41 13.95
CA LEU A 26 0.61 -12.85 14.87
C LEU A 26 0.84 -11.34 14.65
N VAL A 27 0.14 -10.73 13.68
CA VAL A 27 0.20 -9.28 13.46
C VAL A 27 -0.73 -8.59 14.45
N ASP A 28 -0.17 -7.62 15.17
CA ASP A 28 -0.91 -6.78 16.11
C ASP A 28 -2.07 -6.04 15.43
N LEU A 29 -3.29 -6.23 15.95
CA LEU A 29 -4.52 -5.65 15.42
C LEU A 29 -4.56 -4.12 15.54
N ASP A 30 -3.82 -3.54 16.49
CA ASP A 30 -3.77 -2.09 16.66
C ASP A 30 -3.19 -1.40 15.42
N LYS A 31 -2.43 -2.09 14.57
CA LYS A 31 -1.99 -1.56 13.27
C LYS A 31 -3.15 -1.22 12.34
N TYR A 32 -4.26 -1.95 12.43
CA TYR A 32 -5.40 -1.83 11.51
C TYR A 32 -6.54 -0.96 12.06
N ILE A 33 -6.48 -0.57 13.34
CA ILE A 33 -7.58 0.14 14.01
C ILE A 33 -7.10 1.50 14.52
N GLY A 34 -7.72 2.58 14.05
CA GLY A 34 -7.52 3.92 14.59
C GLY A 34 -7.60 5.02 13.55
N ARG A 35 -7.16 6.23 13.94
CA ARG A 35 -7.12 7.37 13.02
C ARG A 35 -6.23 7.07 11.82
N CYS A 36 -6.73 7.43 10.65
CA CYS A 36 -5.99 7.41 9.40
C CYS A 36 -6.26 8.70 8.63
N GLN A 37 -5.36 9.03 7.69
CA GLN A 37 -5.54 10.11 6.75
C GLN A 37 -5.57 9.54 5.33
N THR A 38 -6.55 9.96 4.54
CA THR A 38 -6.57 9.69 3.11
C THR A 38 -5.85 10.80 2.36
N VAL A 39 -5.02 10.44 1.40
CA VAL A 39 -4.30 11.36 0.52
C VAL A 39 -4.61 11.00 -0.92
N GLU A 40 -5.19 11.93 -1.64
CA GLU A 40 -5.28 11.85 -3.09
C GLU A 40 -3.92 12.21 -3.70
N VAL A 41 -3.33 11.27 -4.43
CA VAL A 41 -1.99 11.42 -5.00
C VAL A 41 -2.11 11.93 -6.43
N ASN A 42 -1.83 13.22 -6.61
CA ASN A 42 -1.75 13.86 -7.92
C ASN A 42 -0.31 13.86 -8.41
N LEU A 43 0.10 12.76 -9.05
CA LEU A 43 1.47 12.62 -9.55
C LEU A 43 1.76 13.57 -10.71
N THR A 44 2.92 14.21 -10.64
CA THR A 44 3.50 15.01 -11.71
C THR A 44 4.48 14.18 -12.54
N LYS A 45 4.98 14.74 -13.64
CA LYS A 45 6.05 14.12 -14.43
C LYS A 45 7.33 13.90 -13.62
N ALA A 46 7.61 14.77 -12.64
CA ALA A 46 8.82 14.68 -11.82
C ALA A 46 8.79 13.46 -10.88
N ASP A 47 7.60 12.95 -10.57
CA ASP A 47 7.42 11.81 -9.67
C ASP A 47 7.68 10.47 -10.35
N ASN A 48 7.76 10.47 -11.69
CA ASN A 48 8.00 9.29 -12.52
C ASN A 48 7.05 8.13 -12.22
N GLY A 49 5.77 8.43 -11.92
CA GLY A 49 4.76 7.43 -11.61
C GLY A 49 4.85 6.81 -10.21
N LEU A 50 5.68 7.38 -9.32
CA LEU A 50 5.93 6.86 -7.97
C LEU A 50 5.45 7.82 -6.90
N ILE A 51 4.90 7.30 -5.80
CA ILE A 51 4.66 8.08 -4.58
C ILE A 51 6.02 8.41 -3.95
N GLN A 52 6.38 9.68 -3.99
CA GLN A 52 7.63 10.24 -3.44
C GLN A 52 7.47 10.73 -1.99
N PRO A 53 8.57 10.97 -1.23
CA PRO A 53 8.52 11.42 0.16
C PRO A 53 7.66 12.65 0.43
N HIS A 54 7.62 13.61 -0.50
CA HIS A 54 6.85 14.84 -0.33
C HIS A 54 5.32 14.64 -0.42
N HIS A 55 4.85 13.44 -0.78
CA HIS A 55 3.44 13.07 -0.71
C HIS A 55 3.02 12.51 0.66
N LEU A 56 3.99 12.24 1.55
CA LEU A 56 3.70 11.65 2.85
C LEU A 56 3.09 12.69 3.79
N PRO A 57 1.88 12.47 4.33
CA PRO A 57 1.36 13.26 5.43
C PRO A 57 1.97 12.81 6.75
N GLU A 58 1.86 13.64 7.78
CA GLU A 58 2.14 13.25 9.15
C GLU A 58 0.90 12.58 9.78
N ALA A 59 0.76 11.27 9.56
CA ALA A 59 -0.32 10.49 10.13
C ALA A 59 0.13 9.06 10.48
N PRO A 60 -0.42 8.44 11.54
CA PRO A 60 -0.02 7.09 11.96
C PRO A 60 -0.48 6.00 10.99
N ARG A 61 -1.49 6.27 10.15
CA ARG A 61 -2.01 5.38 9.11
C ARG A 61 -2.43 6.22 7.92
N ILE A 62 -2.07 5.79 6.72
CA ILE A 62 -2.27 6.57 5.50
C ILE A 62 -2.93 5.69 4.45
N LEU A 63 -3.96 6.21 3.79
CA LEU A 63 -4.58 5.59 2.61
C LEU A 63 -4.29 6.46 1.39
N PHE A 64 -3.62 5.90 0.38
CA PHE A 64 -3.30 6.63 -0.85
C PHE A 64 -4.34 6.31 -1.93
N SER A 65 -5.04 7.34 -2.39
CA SER A 65 -5.91 7.26 -3.57
C SER A 65 -5.10 7.67 -4.79
N THR A 66 -4.76 6.71 -5.65
CA THR A 66 -3.89 6.93 -6.82
C THR A 66 -4.65 7.11 -8.13
N SER A 67 -5.93 6.72 -8.17
CA SER A 67 -6.74 6.65 -9.39
C SER A 67 -6.07 5.89 -10.55
N SER A 68 -5.07 5.05 -10.27
CA SER A 68 -4.23 4.39 -11.29
C SER A 68 -4.78 3.05 -11.77
N PHE A 69 -5.96 2.64 -11.29
CA PHE A 69 -6.55 1.33 -11.60
C PHE A 69 -8.05 1.45 -11.86
N ASN A 70 -8.54 0.74 -12.87
CA ASN A 70 -9.96 0.62 -13.17
C ASN A 70 -10.42 -0.82 -12.93
N TYR A 71 -11.21 -1.03 -11.86
CA TYR A 71 -11.70 -2.35 -11.44
C TYR A 71 -12.68 -3.02 -12.41
N GLN A 72 -13.17 -2.30 -13.42
CA GLN A 72 -14.02 -2.87 -14.48
C GLN A 72 -13.20 -3.44 -15.65
N GLN A 73 -11.88 -3.29 -15.62
CA GLN A 73 -10.97 -3.76 -16.67
C GLN A 73 -10.11 -4.93 -16.16
N PRO A 74 -9.51 -5.73 -17.07
CA PRO A 74 -8.51 -6.73 -16.70
C PRO A 74 -7.34 -6.10 -15.92
N PHE A 75 -6.63 -6.95 -15.17
CA PHE A 75 -5.46 -6.51 -14.39
C PHE A 75 -4.43 -5.78 -15.26
N ASN A 76 -4.11 -4.56 -14.87
CA ASN A 76 -3.05 -3.75 -15.47
C ASN A 76 -1.87 -3.66 -14.50
N PRO A 77 -0.67 -4.16 -14.86
CA PRO A 77 0.51 -4.11 -13.98
C PRO A 77 1.11 -2.71 -13.85
N ASN A 78 0.69 -1.75 -14.67
CA ASN A 78 1.19 -0.37 -14.65
C ASN A 78 0.39 0.50 -13.66
N PHE A 79 0.30 0.07 -12.40
CA PHE A 79 -0.30 0.86 -11.32
C PHE A 79 0.78 1.70 -10.60
N VAL A 80 0.34 2.77 -9.93
CA VAL A 80 1.23 3.62 -9.12
C VAL A 80 1.77 2.85 -7.93
N THR A 81 3.07 2.97 -7.67
CA THR A 81 3.77 2.32 -6.56
C THR A 81 4.58 3.33 -5.74
N PHE A 82 5.25 2.88 -4.68
CA PHE A 82 6.10 3.74 -3.85
C PHE A 82 7.53 3.82 -4.40
N GLY A 83 8.13 5.00 -4.31
CA GLY A 83 9.57 5.15 -4.49
C GLY A 83 10.34 4.52 -3.32
N HIS A 84 11.56 4.02 -3.60
CA HIS A 84 12.42 3.37 -2.61
C HIS A 84 12.66 4.23 -1.35
N GLU A 85 12.93 5.52 -1.53
CA GLU A 85 13.14 6.44 -0.41
C GLU A 85 11.87 6.65 0.41
N THR A 86 10.70 6.66 -0.23
CA THR A 86 9.40 6.75 0.47
C THR A 86 9.18 5.54 1.37
N CYS A 87 9.49 4.32 0.90
CA CYS A 87 9.36 3.10 1.70
C CYS A 87 10.19 3.13 2.99
N LYS A 88 11.37 3.78 2.97
CA LYS A 88 12.22 3.92 4.17
C LYS A 88 11.62 4.84 5.23
N LEU A 89 10.73 5.73 4.84
CA LEU A 89 10.09 6.70 5.75
C LEU A 89 8.79 6.17 6.37
N LEU A 90 8.28 5.03 5.89
CA LEU A 90 7.03 4.40 6.35
C LEU A 90 7.24 3.34 7.44
N LEU A 91 8.31 3.46 8.23
CA LEU A 91 8.65 2.56 9.34
C LEU A 91 8.00 3.00 10.67
#